data_AF-A0A9E5HZP9-F1
#
_entry.id   AF-A0A9E5HZP9-F1
#
_cell.length_a   1.000
_cell.length_b   1.000
_cell.length_c   1.000
_cell.angle_alpha   90.00
_cell.angle_beta   90.00
_cell.angle_gamma   90.00
#
_symmetry.space_group_name_H-M   'P 1'
#
loop_
_entity.id
_entity.type
_entity.pdbx_description
1 polymer ?
#
loop_
_entity_poly.entity_id
_entity_poly.type
_entity_poly.pdbx_seq_one_letter_code
_entity_poly.pdbx_strand_id
1 'polypeptide(L)'
;MSENIRVADLASELLALSKPLASFDMPLLDSHGATLAEDIFQGDRIALRSGSRIRSTQIGLAASLGRDHLPTRPQPRVVIVSAGDDLIEPGKGSPSEGEEYEVNSWLLTTAV
;
A
#
# COMPACT_ATOMS: atom_id res chain seq x y z
N MET A 1 11.05 31.63 10.61
CA MET A 1 12.01 30.61 11.09
C MET A 1 11.37 29.28 10.79
N SER A 2 11.85 28.55 9.79
CA SER A 2 11.31 27.23 9.45
C SER A 2 11.67 26.26 10.56
N GLU A 3 10.66 25.69 11.20
CA GLU A 3 10.83 24.67 12.23
C GLU A 3 11.32 23.40 11.54
N ASN A 4 12.61 23.07 11.71
CA ASN A 4 13.16 21.83 11.18
C ASN A 4 12.71 20.67 12.08
N ILE A 5 11.75 19.88 11.61
CA ILE A 5 11.32 18.61 12.22
C ILE A 5 12.19 17.46 11.70
N ARG A 6 12.47 16.45 12.54
CA ARG A 6 13.11 15.22 12.03
C ARG A 6 12.10 14.44 11.21
N VAL A 7 12.54 13.85 10.10
CA VAL A 7 11.67 13.06 9.20
C VAL A 7 10.91 11.96 9.96
N ALA A 8 11.55 11.31 10.93
CA ALA A 8 10.92 10.28 11.75
C ALA A 8 9.77 10.81 12.63
N ASP A 9 9.91 12.04 13.14
CA ASP A 9 8.90 12.68 13.97
C ASP A 9 7.69 13.10 13.10
N LEU A 10 7.95 13.72 11.94
CA LEU A 10 6.91 14.06 10.98
C LEU A 10 6.16 12.82 10.46
N ALA A 11 6.88 11.74 10.16
CA ALA A 11 6.27 10.48 9.74
C ALA A 11 5.32 9.93 10.82
N SER A 12 5.72 10.03 12.09
CA SER A 12 4.88 9.60 13.21
C SER A 12 3.63 10.47 13.36
N GLU A 13 3.74 11.79 13.20
CA GLU A 13 2.60 12.72 13.20
C GLU A 13 1.62 12.43 12.06
N LEU A 14 2.11 12.23 10.83
CA LEU A 14 1.28 11.89 9.69
C LEU A 14 0.56 10.55 9.87
N LEU A 15 1.25 9.55 10.42
CA LEU A 15 0.64 8.26 10.73
C LEU A 15 -0.46 8.40 11.79
N ALA A 16 -0.28 9.26 12.79
CA ALA A 16 -1.29 9.53 13.81
C ALA A 16 -2.56 10.19 13.26
N LEU A 17 -2.45 10.94 12.15
CA LEU A 17 -3.60 11.52 11.44
C LEU A 17 -4.30 10.50 10.53
N SER A 18 -3.60 9.44 10.12
CA SER A 18 -4.13 8.42 9.22
C SER A 18 -5.01 7.40 9.96
N LYS A 19 -6.03 6.87 9.26
CA LYS A 19 -6.82 5.73 9.73
C LYS A 19 -6.79 4.65 8.66
N PRO A 20 -6.67 3.36 9.03
CA PRO A 20 -6.80 2.28 8.07
C PRO A 20 -8.14 2.38 7.33
N LEU A 21 -8.13 2.04 6.04
CA LEU A 21 -9.35 1.92 5.26
C LEU A 21 -10.29 0.91 5.91
N ALA A 22 -11.60 1.19 5.84
CA ALA A 22 -12.62 0.32 6.37
C ALA A 22 -12.47 -1.09 5.78
N SER A 23 -12.62 -2.09 6.65
CA SER A 23 -12.62 -3.48 6.20
C SER A 23 -13.91 -3.79 5.46
N PHE A 24 -13.83 -4.78 4.58
CA PHE A 24 -15.00 -5.40 3.99
C PHE A 24 -14.77 -6.89 3.81
N ASP A 25 -15.85 -7.63 3.82
CA ASP A 25 -15.80 -9.07 3.64
C ASP A 25 -15.65 -9.37 2.14
N MET A 26 -14.62 -10.14 1.80
CA MET A 26 -14.28 -10.45 0.42
C MET A 26 -14.28 -11.97 0.25
N PRO A 27 -14.86 -12.50 -0.85
CA PRO A 27 -14.81 -13.92 -1.15
C PRO A 27 -13.37 -14.44 -1.08
N LEU A 28 -13.20 -15.69 -0.64
CA LEU A 28 -11.89 -16.22 -0.32
C LEU A 28 -10.92 -16.15 -1.51
N LEU A 29 -11.36 -16.52 -2.72
CA LEU A 29 -10.51 -16.45 -3.90
C LEU A 29 -10.17 -15.00 -4.30
N ASP A 30 -11.14 -14.09 -4.20
CA ASP A 30 -10.95 -12.68 -4.52
C ASP A 30 -10.00 -11.99 -3.54
N SER A 31 -9.93 -12.51 -2.31
CA SER A 31 -9.02 -12.03 -1.25
C SER A 31 -7.54 -12.23 -1.56
N HIS A 32 -7.19 -13.03 -2.58
CA HIS A 32 -5.80 -13.27 -2.94
C HIS A 32 -5.08 -11.99 -3.38
N GLY A 33 -4.04 -11.61 -2.64
CA GLY A 33 -3.25 -10.40 -2.89
C GLY A 33 -3.72 -9.15 -2.13
N ALA A 34 -4.88 -9.21 -1.47
CA ALA A 34 -5.35 -8.19 -0.54
C ALA A 34 -4.62 -8.26 0.82
N THR A 35 -4.95 -7.33 1.72
CA THR A 35 -4.40 -7.26 3.07
C THR A 35 -5.47 -7.66 4.08
N LEU A 36 -5.14 -8.57 5.00
CA LEU A 36 -6.08 -9.00 6.04
C LEU A 36 -6.39 -7.85 7.01
N ALA A 37 -7.66 -7.65 7.32
CA ALA A 37 -8.12 -6.53 8.14
C ALA A 37 -8.01 -6.79 9.65
N GLU A 38 -8.23 -8.02 10.10
CA GLU A 38 -8.28 -8.39 11.51
C GLU A 38 -7.64 -9.76 11.73
N ASP A 39 -7.33 -10.06 12.98
CA ASP A 39 -6.81 -11.36 13.35
C ASP A 39 -7.90 -12.43 13.21
N ILE A 40 -7.57 -13.56 12.60
CA ILE A 40 -8.44 -14.73 12.55
C ILE A 40 -7.92 -15.74 13.54
N PHE A 41 -8.82 -16.20 14.41
CA PHE A 41 -8.51 -17.10 15.50
C PHE A 41 -8.99 -18.53 15.22
N GLN A 42 -8.24 -19.50 15.72
CA GLN A 42 -8.66 -20.88 15.88
C GLN A 42 -8.58 -21.23 17.38
N GLY A 43 -9.72 -21.20 18.07
CA GLY A 43 -9.72 -21.17 19.53
C GLY A 43 -9.02 -19.90 20.04
N ASP A 44 -8.07 -20.05 20.96
CA ASP A 44 -7.32 -18.93 21.54
C ASP A 44 -6.08 -18.52 20.73
N ARG A 45 -5.78 -19.21 19.63
CA ARG A 45 -4.56 -18.97 18.83
C ARG A 45 -4.90 -18.14 17.59
N ILE A 46 -4.06 -17.15 17.30
CA ILE A 46 -4.11 -16.41 16.04
C ILE A 46 -3.63 -17.34 14.92
N ALA A 47 -4.53 -17.70 14.01
CA ALA A 47 -4.25 -18.48 12.81
C ALA A 47 -3.77 -17.58 11.67
N LEU A 48 -4.39 -16.41 11.50
CA LEU A 48 -3.99 -15.40 10.52
C LEU A 48 -3.90 -14.04 11.20
N ARG A 49 -2.77 -13.35 11.02
CA ARG A 49 -2.50 -12.05 11.65
C ARG A 49 -2.96 -10.90 10.76
N SER A 50 -3.64 -9.91 11.34
CA SER A 50 -4.03 -8.65 10.71
C SER A 50 -2.82 -7.95 10.09
N GLY A 51 -3.05 -7.28 8.96
CA GLY A 51 -1.99 -6.58 8.22
C GLY A 51 -1.11 -7.51 7.37
N SER A 52 -1.26 -8.83 7.48
CA SER A 52 -0.57 -9.76 6.59
C SER A 52 -1.16 -9.69 5.17
N ARG A 53 -0.28 -9.85 4.17
CA ARG A 53 -0.70 -10.01 2.78
C ARG A 53 -1.27 -11.40 2.60
N ILE A 54 -2.47 -11.48 2.01
CA ILE A 54 -3.16 -12.74 1.77
C ILE A 54 -2.55 -13.40 0.53
N ARG A 55 -1.93 -14.56 0.72
CA ARG A 55 -1.36 -15.42 -0.33
C ARG A 55 -2.03 -16.79 -0.29
N SER A 56 -1.65 -17.66 -1.23
CA SER A 56 -2.17 -19.03 -1.33
C SER A 56 -2.14 -19.81 0.00
N THR A 57 -1.12 -19.60 0.85
CA THR A 57 -1.03 -20.23 2.17
C THR A 57 -2.11 -19.73 3.13
N GLN A 58 -2.37 -18.42 3.20
CA GLN A 58 -3.46 -17.86 4.01
C GLN A 58 -4.83 -18.29 3.48
N ILE A 59 -4.98 -18.38 2.15
CA ILE A 59 -6.21 -18.87 1.51
C ILE A 59 -6.50 -20.31 1.92
N GLY A 60 -5.51 -21.21 1.80
CA GLY A 60 -5.67 -22.60 2.18
C GLY A 60 -5.95 -22.77 3.68
N LEU A 61 -5.28 -21.99 4.53
CA LEU A 61 -5.53 -22.01 5.97
C LEU A 61 -6.95 -21.54 6.29
N ALA A 62 -7.39 -20.41 5.72
CA ALA A 62 -8.76 -19.92 5.89
C ALA A 62 -9.81 -20.94 5.44
N ALA A 63 -9.60 -21.60 4.29
CA ALA A 63 -10.47 -22.68 3.82
C ALA A 63 -10.51 -23.86 4.81
N SER A 64 -9.35 -24.26 5.36
CA SER A 64 -9.28 -25.35 6.35
C SER A 64 -9.98 -25.00 7.67
N LEU A 65 -10.16 -23.71 7.96
CA LEU A 65 -10.92 -23.18 9.10
C LEU A 65 -12.43 -23.03 8.78
N GLY A 66 -12.87 -23.41 7.57
CA GLY A 66 -14.26 -23.31 7.15
C GLY A 66 -14.71 -21.89 6.76
N ARG A 67 -13.76 -21.00 6.43
CA ARG A 67 -14.07 -19.64 5.95
C ARG A 67 -14.19 -19.63 4.44
N ASP A 68 -15.27 -19.04 3.92
CA ASP A 68 -15.47 -18.75 2.50
C ASP A 68 -15.23 -17.27 2.15
N HIS A 69 -15.04 -16.43 3.16
CA HIS A 69 -14.68 -15.02 3.05
C HIS A 69 -13.57 -14.64 4.03
N LEU A 70 -12.86 -13.57 3.70
CA LEU A 70 -11.90 -12.93 4.59
C LEU A 70 -12.23 -11.45 4.79
N PRO A 71 -12.04 -10.93 6.01
CA PRO A 71 -12.09 -9.50 6.25
C PRO A 71 -10.84 -8.86 5.63
N THR A 72 -11.02 -8.09 4.58
CA THR A 72 -9.92 -7.50 3.80
C THR A 72 -9.92 -5.98 3.88
N ARG A 73 -8.76 -5.38 3.65
CA ARG A 73 -8.61 -3.95 3.41
C ARG A 73 -8.46 -3.71 1.91
N PRO A 74 -9.14 -2.68 1.36
CA PRO A 74 -8.98 -2.33 -0.04
C PRO A 74 -7.54 -1.88 -0.31
N GLN A 75 -7.06 -2.17 -1.52
CA GLN A 75 -5.78 -1.64 -1.97
C GLN A 75 -5.92 -0.12 -2.18
N PRO A 76 -5.07 0.71 -1.56
CA PRO A 76 -5.06 2.14 -1.81
C PRO A 76 -4.85 2.42 -3.31
N ARG A 77 -5.67 3.29 -3.88
CA ARG A 77 -5.49 3.78 -5.25
C ARG A 77 -4.67 5.04 -5.19
N VAL A 78 -3.45 4.99 -5.70
CA VAL A 78 -2.51 6.11 -5.71
C VAL A 78 -2.47 6.74 -7.09
N VAL A 79 -2.64 8.05 -7.17
CA VAL A 79 -2.41 8.84 -8.39
C VAL A 79 -1.10 9.58 -8.19
N ILE A 80 -0.19 9.46 -9.16
CA ILE A 80 1.09 10.14 -9.15
C ILE A 80 1.02 11.25 -10.19
N VAL A 81 1.37 12.47 -9.76
CA VAL A 81 1.43 13.64 -10.62
C VAL A 81 2.78 14.30 -10.39
N SER A 82 3.53 14.48 -11.46
CA SER A 82 4.76 15.28 -11.46
C SER A 82 4.43 16.70 -11.92
N ALA A 83 5.04 17.68 -11.27
CA ALA A 83 4.80 19.09 -11.54
C ALA A 83 6.14 19.83 -11.54
N GLY A 84 6.43 20.49 -12.67
CA GLY A 84 7.65 21.23 -12.96
C GLY A 84 7.65 21.56 -14.44
N ASP A 85 7.92 22.83 -14.79
CA ASP A 85 8.04 23.28 -16.17
C ASP A 85 9.40 22.91 -16.79
N ASP A 86 10.34 22.51 -15.95
CA ASP A 86 11.67 21.96 -16.25
C ASP A 86 11.67 20.45 -16.53
N LEU A 87 10.53 19.75 -16.39
CA LEU A 87 10.48 18.30 -16.51
C LEU A 87 10.21 17.83 -17.94
N ILE A 88 11.10 16.96 -18.45
CA ILE A 88 10.96 16.29 -19.75
C ILE A 88 10.76 14.77 -19.59
N GLU A 89 9.85 14.19 -20.36
CA GLU A 89 9.58 12.74 -20.35
C GLU A 89 10.80 11.95 -20.88
N PRO A 90 11.22 10.85 -20.22
CA PRO A 90 12.21 9.94 -20.77
C PRO A 90 11.85 9.47 -22.19
N GLY A 91 12.80 9.57 -23.12
CA GLY A 91 12.61 9.17 -24.52
C GLY A 91 12.10 10.27 -25.47
N LYS A 92 11.81 11.48 -24.99
CA LYS A 92 11.43 12.63 -25.85
C LYS A 92 12.60 13.43 -26.42
N GLY A 93 13.84 13.00 -26.19
CA GLY A 93 15.06 13.70 -26.62
C GLY A 93 15.99 13.96 -25.45
N SER A 94 17.10 14.66 -25.69
CA SER A 94 18.02 15.09 -24.62
C SER A 94 17.51 16.37 -23.95
N PRO A 95 17.63 16.53 -22.63
CA PRO A 95 17.23 17.74 -21.93
C PRO A 95 18.09 18.93 -22.38
N SER A 96 17.45 20.10 -22.48
CA SER A 96 18.11 21.39 -22.66
C SER A 96 18.76 21.86 -21.35
N GLU A 97 19.51 22.96 -21.41
CA GLU A 97 20.06 23.58 -20.20
C GLU A 97 18.93 24.02 -19.26
N GLY A 98 18.91 23.48 -18.04
CA GLY A 98 17.87 23.74 -17.05
C GLY A 98 16.66 22.79 -17.09
N GLU A 99 16.62 21.83 -18.03
CA GLU A 99 15.62 20.75 -18.03
C GLU A 99 16.20 19.48 -17.38
N GLU A 100 15.33 18.72 -16.73
CA GLU A 100 15.65 17.42 -16.13
C GLU A 100 14.64 16.36 -16.54
N TYR A 101 15.09 15.11 -16.66
CA TYR A 101 14.15 14.02 -16.91
C TYR A 101 13.20 13.83 -15.73
N GLU A 102 11.93 13.63 -16.04
CA GLU A 102 10.97 13.16 -15.06
C GLU A 102 11.33 11.72 -14.65
N VAL A 103 11.89 11.56 -13.46
CA VAL A 103 12.29 10.24 -12.91
C VAL A 103 11.37 9.81 -11.77
N ASN A 104 10.75 10.76 -11.07
CA ASN A 104 10.03 10.48 -9.83
C ASN A 104 8.74 9.69 -10.10
N SER A 105 7.98 10.00 -11.15
CA SER A 105 6.77 9.25 -11.46
C SER A 105 7.09 7.82 -11.88
N TRP A 106 8.15 7.63 -12.66
CA TRP A 106 8.64 6.30 -13.05
C TRP A 106 9.07 5.48 -11.84
N LEU A 107 9.85 6.09 -10.94
CA LEU A 107 10.27 5.48 -9.69
C LEU A 107 9.07 5.10 -8.81
N LEU A 108 8.19 6.06 -8.53
CA LEU A 108 7.06 5.86 -7.60
C LEU A 108 6.00 4.90 -8.14
N THR A 109 5.77 4.89 -9.46
CA THR A 109 4.81 3.98 -10.10
C THR A 109 5.27 2.52 -10.02
N THR A 110 6.58 2.28 -9.94
CA THR A 110 7.18 0.93 -9.96
C THR A 110 7.74 0.47 -8.61
N ALA A 111 7.55 1.25 -7.55
CA ALA A 111 8.14 0.98 -6.23
C ALA A 111 7.55 -0.23 -5.48
N VAL A 112 6.54 -0.93 -6.02
CA VAL A 112 5.71 -1.91 -5.29
C VAL A 112 5.47 -3.24 -6.02
#